data_AF-A0A8H6QT51-F1
#
_entry.id   AF-A0A8H6QT51-F1
#
_cell.length_a   1.000
_cell.length_b   1.000
_cell.length_c   1.000
_cell.angle_alpha   90.00
_cell.angle_beta   90.00
_cell.angle_gamma   90.00
#
_symmetry.space_group_name_H-M   'P 1'
#
loop_
_entity.id
_entity.type
_entity.pdbx_description
1 polymer ?
#
loop_
_entity_poly.entity_id
_entity_poly.type
_entity_poly.pdbx_seq_one_letter_code
_entity_poly.pdbx_strand_id
1 'polypeptide(L)'
;MGLLELIQYPRGEEPTGYTWYVHFPLHGDPLTQSEILHTEIQELRDKKTTLWSSRSEAPHEGMLMKVIVADNRTGDVLKAAGTVLERRLQDAKMSLERILQRDNDRRADNYVTKLTNDLAALSGDG
;
A
#
# COMPACT_ATOMS: atom_id res chain seq x y z
N MET A 1 -9.60 39.88 0.61
CA MET A 1 -8.20 40.35 0.66
C MET A 1 -7.83 40.42 2.13
N GLY A 2 -6.93 39.65 2.73
CA GLY A 2 -6.02 38.59 2.30
C GLY A 2 -5.05 38.34 3.48
N LEU A 3 -4.56 37.10 3.63
CA LEU A 3 -3.22 36.79 4.15
C LEU A 3 -2.95 35.28 3.98
N LEU A 4 -2.21 35.00 2.90
CA LEU A 4 -1.48 33.75 2.65
C LEU A 4 -0.13 33.91 3.36
N GLU A 5 0.24 32.97 4.23
CA GLU A 5 1.63 32.83 4.67
C GLU A 5 2.21 31.54 4.08
N LEU A 6 3.21 31.72 3.20
CA LEU A 6 4.04 30.65 2.66
C LEU A 6 5.25 30.45 3.58
N ILE A 7 5.44 29.23 4.08
CA ILE A 7 6.71 28.81 4.68
C ILE A 7 7.40 27.84 3.73
N GLN A 8 8.39 28.37 3.01
CA GLN A 8 9.32 27.62 2.18
C GLN A 8 10.39 27.01 3.10
N TYR A 9 10.61 25.69 3.03
CA TYR A 9 11.78 25.08 3.67
C TYR A 9 12.95 25.08 2.68
N PRO A 10 14.02 25.86 2.89
CA PRO A 10 15.22 25.74 2.09
C PRO A 10 16.05 24.55 2.61
N ARG A 11 16.23 23.56 1.74
CA ARG A 11 17.25 22.51 1.74
C ARG A 11 17.31 21.51 2.90
N GLY A 12 16.88 20.30 2.57
CA GLY A 12 17.45 19.02 3.02
C GLY A 12 17.06 17.97 1.99
N GLU A 13 18.01 17.56 1.14
CA GLU A 13 17.85 16.59 0.03
C GLU A 13 16.58 16.79 -0.82
N GLU A 14 16.60 17.82 -1.67
CA GLU A 14 15.42 18.33 -2.38
C GLU A 14 14.81 17.32 -3.38
N PRO A 15 13.52 16.96 -3.24
CA PRO A 15 12.68 16.76 -4.40
C PRO A 15 12.25 18.16 -4.90
N THR A 16 12.50 18.46 -6.16
CA THR A 16 12.17 19.74 -6.83
C THR A 16 10.65 19.95 -6.95
N GLY A 17 9.94 20.18 -5.84
CA GLY A 17 8.48 20.32 -5.83
C GLY A 17 7.84 20.69 -4.49
N TYR A 18 6.52 20.91 -4.53
CA TYR A 18 5.65 21.20 -3.39
C TYR A 18 5.31 19.92 -2.64
N THR A 19 5.50 19.91 -1.32
CA THR A 19 5.17 18.77 -0.45
C THR A 19 3.74 18.90 0.07
N TRP A 20 2.95 17.86 -0.12
CA TRP A 20 1.58 17.72 0.37
C TRP A 20 1.45 16.48 1.25
N TYR A 21 0.55 16.54 2.24
CA TYR A 21 0.13 15.38 3.00
C TYR A 21 -1.31 15.04 2.63
N VAL A 22 -1.51 13.80 2.22
CA VAL A 22 -2.80 13.28 1.76
C VAL A 22 -3.27 12.28 2.81
N HIS A 23 -4.40 12.55 3.44
CA HIS A 23 -4.99 11.66 4.42
C HIS A 23 -6.14 10.88 3.81
N PHE A 24 -6.13 9.58 4.09
CA PHE A 24 -7.21 8.67 3.75
C PHE A 24 -7.81 8.10 5.04
N PRO A 25 -9.07 8.45 5.37
CA PRO A 25 -9.73 7.91 6.55
C PRO A 25 -10.06 6.44 6.35
N LEU A 26 -9.65 5.58 7.30
CA LEU A 26 -10.08 4.19 7.29
C LEU A 26 -11.48 4.10 7.89
N HIS A 27 -12.47 3.79 7.05
CA HIS A 27 -13.83 3.48 7.50
C HIS A 27 -13.99 1.98 7.73
N GLY A 28 -14.19 1.58 9.00
CA GLY A 28 -14.32 0.18 9.40
C GLY A 28 -12.98 -0.49 9.72
N ASP A 29 -13.00 -1.81 9.95
CA ASP A 29 -11.82 -2.59 10.36
C ASP A 29 -11.25 -3.36 9.15
N PRO A 30 -10.13 -2.91 8.55
CA PRO A 30 -9.53 -3.61 7.43
C PRO A 30 -8.73 -4.82 7.90
N LEU A 31 -9.05 -6.00 7.38
CA LEU A 31 -8.39 -7.25 7.76
C LEU A 31 -7.00 -7.38 7.11
N THR A 32 -6.75 -6.73 5.97
CA THR A 32 -5.51 -6.87 5.20
C THR A 32 -5.01 -5.58 4.56
N GLN A 33 -3.71 -5.51 4.26
CA GLN A 33 -3.09 -4.38 3.57
C GLN A 33 -3.66 -4.13 2.16
N SER A 34 -4.05 -5.19 1.43
CA SER A 34 -4.68 -5.05 0.12
C SER A 34 -6.06 -4.41 0.19
N GLU A 35 -6.84 -4.71 1.24
CA GLU A 35 -8.16 -4.12 1.46
C GLU A 35 -8.06 -2.65 1.86
N ILE A 36 -7.05 -2.30 2.68
CA ILE A 36 -6.70 -0.90 2.98
C ILE A 36 -6.47 -0.16 1.67
N LEU A 37 -5.51 -0.61 0.86
CA LEU A 37 -5.12 0.07 -0.38
C LEU A 37 -6.26 0.14 -1.40
N HIS A 38 -7.12 -0.89 -1.46
CA HIS A 38 -8.30 -0.87 -2.33
C HIS A 38 -9.31 0.19 -1.88
N THR A 39 -9.55 0.30 -0.56
CA THR A 39 -10.42 1.33 0.02
C THR A 39 -9.88 2.73 -0.31
N GLU A 40 -8.57 2.97 -0.13
CA GLU A 40 -7.98 4.28 -0.42
C GLU A 40 -8.09 4.68 -1.90
N ILE A 41 -7.93 3.73 -2.81
CA ILE A 41 -8.11 3.97 -4.25
C ILE A 41 -9.56 4.33 -4.55
N GLN A 42 -10.52 3.66 -3.91
CA GLN A 42 -11.94 3.96 -4.08
C GLN A 42 -12.28 5.35 -3.54
N GLU A 43 -11.81 5.71 -2.35
CA GLU A 43 -12.02 7.04 -1.77
C GLU A 43 -11.40 8.16 -2.60
N LEU A 44 -10.23 7.90 -3.19
CA LEU A 44 -9.60 8.82 -4.13
C LEU A 44 -10.45 9.02 -5.39
N ARG A 45 -10.99 7.94 -5.96
CA ARG A 45 -11.89 7.99 -7.13
C ARG A 45 -13.18 8.74 -6.81
N ASP A 46 -13.72 8.51 -5.62
CA ASP A 46 -14.91 9.19 -5.10
C ASP A 46 -14.60 10.63 -4.62
N LYS A 47 -13.33 11.06 -4.70
CA LYS A 47 -12.83 12.36 -4.24
C LYS A 47 -13.18 12.68 -2.77
N LYS A 48 -13.33 11.65 -1.94
CA LYS A 48 -13.57 11.77 -0.50
C LYS A 48 -12.28 12.05 0.29
N THR A 49 -11.12 11.90 -0.35
CA THR A 49 -9.79 12.18 0.22
C THR A 49 -9.64 13.64 0.62
N THR A 50 -9.15 13.88 1.84
CA THR A 50 -8.90 15.24 2.35
C THR A 50 -7.40 15.57 2.23
N LEU A 51 -7.08 16.72 1.64
CA LEU A 51 -5.71 17.23 1.55
C LEU A 51 -5.37 18.05 2.80
N TRP A 52 -4.45 17.55 3.62
CA TRP A 52 -4.05 18.20 4.87
C TRP A 52 -2.78 19.03 4.67
N SER A 53 -2.89 20.31 5.01
CA SER A 53 -1.78 21.26 5.11
C SER A 53 -1.40 21.41 6.58
N SER A 54 -0.81 20.38 7.20
CA SER A 54 -0.28 20.55 8.55
C SER A 54 0.83 19.57 8.86
N ARG A 55 1.98 20.15 9.24
CA ARG A 55 3.16 19.49 9.78
C ARG A 55 2.96 19.37 11.28
N SER A 56 2.22 18.37 11.80
CA SER A 56 2.44 17.81 13.17
C SER A 56 1.46 16.73 13.62
N GLU A 57 0.23 16.64 13.11
CA GLU A 57 -0.71 15.63 13.61
C GLU A 57 -0.97 14.59 12.52
N ALA A 58 -0.31 13.43 12.67
CA ALA A 58 -0.79 12.23 12.03
C ALA A 58 -2.18 11.94 12.64
N PRO A 59 -3.25 11.90 11.83
CA PRO A 59 -4.58 11.64 12.34
C PRO A 59 -4.58 10.31 13.10
N HIS A 60 -5.32 10.25 14.21
CA HIS A 60 -5.39 9.08 15.08
C HIS A 60 -5.88 7.81 14.35
N GLU A 61 -6.52 7.97 13.19
CA GLU A 61 -7.11 6.91 12.39
C GLU A 61 -6.84 7.16 10.88
N GLY A 62 -6.53 6.08 10.16
CA GLY A 62 -6.34 6.12 8.71
C GLY A 62 -4.88 6.14 8.23
N MET A 63 -4.70 6.33 6.93
CA MET A 63 -3.39 6.37 6.26
C MET A 63 -3.00 7.82 5.92
N LEU A 64 -1.82 8.26 6.34
CA LEU A 64 -1.23 9.53 5.92
C LEU A 64 -0.10 9.30 4.92
N MET A 65 -0.18 9.94 3.76
CA MET A 65 0.83 9.85 2.70
C MET A 65 1.45 11.22 2.41
N LYS A 66 2.78 11.27 2.38
CA LYS A 66 3.54 12.42 1.88
C LYS A 66 3.68 12.31 0.35
N VAL A 67 3.24 13.32 -0.38
CA VAL A 67 3.34 13.42 -1.84
C VAL A 67 4.13 14.67 -2.20
N ILE A 68 5.06 14.56 -3.15
CA ILE A 68 5.77 15.72 -3.71
C ILE A 68 5.37 15.90 -5.17
N VAL A 69 4.90 17.09 -5.53
CA VAL A 69 4.47 17.44 -6.89
C VAL A 69 5.23 18.63 -7.43
N ALA A 70 5.50 18.66 -8.73
CA ALA A 70 6.19 19.79 -9.36
C ALA A 70 5.32 21.07 -9.35
N ASP A 71 4.03 20.91 -9.66
CA ASP A 71 3.05 22.00 -9.68
C ASP A 71 2.14 21.95 -8.46
N ASN A 72 1.86 23.11 -7.86
CA ASN A 72 1.05 23.22 -6.66
C ASN A 72 -0.47 23.15 -6.94
N ARG A 73 -0.90 22.13 -7.68
CA ARG A 73 -2.31 21.93 -8.06
C ARG A 73 -2.85 20.69 -7.38
N THR A 74 -4.01 20.85 -6.73
CA THR A 74 -4.77 19.77 -6.10
C THR A 74 -4.95 18.54 -7.01
N GLY A 75 -5.23 18.77 -8.30
CA GLY A 75 -5.39 17.68 -9.27
C GLY A 75 -4.12 16.84 -9.48
N ASP A 76 -2.96 17.48 -9.48
CA ASP A 76 -1.67 16.79 -9.66
C ASP A 76 -1.30 16.00 -8.40
N VAL A 77 -1.64 16.52 -7.21
CA VAL A 77 -1.45 15.82 -5.93
C VAL A 77 -2.32 14.57 -5.86
N LEU A 78 -3.61 14.66 -6.20
CA LEU A 78 -4.51 13.51 -6.20
C LEU A 78 -4.09 12.45 -7.22
N LYS A 79 -3.61 12.87 -8.40
CA LYS A 79 -3.09 11.96 -9.42
C LYS A 79 -1.81 11.24 -8.96
N ALA A 80 -0.88 11.97 -8.36
CA ALA A 80 0.35 11.40 -7.80
C ALA A 80 0.03 10.44 -6.65
N ALA A 81 -0.89 10.81 -5.76
CA ALA A 81 -1.37 9.96 -4.68
C ALA A 81 -1.98 8.65 -5.20
N GLY A 82 -2.83 8.72 -6.22
CA GLY A 82 -3.44 7.55 -6.85
C GLY A 82 -2.43 6.61 -7.47
N THR A 83 -1.44 7.16 -8.17
CA THR A 83 -0.36 6.35 -8.80
C THR A 83 0.43 5.57 -7.74
N VAL A 84 0.73 6.20 -6.60
CA VAL A 84 1.44 5.53 -5.50
C VAL A 84 0.60 4.43 -4.88
N LEU A 85 -0.69 4.68 -4.65
CA LEU A 85 -1.62 3.71 -4.09
C LEU A 85 -1.82 2.49 -5.00
N GLU A 86 -2.03 2.71 -6.30
CA GLU A 86 -2.19 1.64 -7.29
C GLU A 86 -0.96 0.74 -7.35
N ARG A 87 0.25 1.33 -7.34
CA ARG A 87 1.50 0.57 -7.32
C ARG A 87 1.63 -0.26 -6.04
N ARG A 88 1.35 0.33 -4.88
CA ARG A 88 1.37 -0.40 -3.60
C ARG A 88 0.36 -1.54 -3.58
N LEU A 89 -0.82 -1.36 -4.17
CA LEU A 89 -1.83 -2.43 -4.25
C LEU A 89 -1.32 -3.58 -5.11
N GLN A 90 -0.69 -3.29 -6.24
CA GLN A 90 -0.10 -4.31 -7.11
C GLN A 90 1.03 -5.07 -6.40
N ASP A 91 1.91 -4.37 -5.69
CA ASP A 91 2.98 -5.00 -4.91
C ASP A 91 2.43 -5.91 -3.80
N ALA A 92 1.38 -5.45 -3.09
CA ALA A 92 0.71 -6.25 -2.06
C ALA A 92 0.07 -7.53 -2.64
N LYS A 93 -0.59 -7.41 -3.81
CA LYS A 93 -1.17 -8.57 -4.53
C LYS A 93 -0.10 -9.57 -4.94
N MET A 94 0.98 -9.12 -5.58
CA MET A 94 2.09 -9.99 -5.97
C MET A 94 2.77 -10.68 -4.78
N SER A 95 2.85 -9.99 -3.64
CA SER A 95 3.40 -10.56 -2.41
C SER A 95 2.50 -11.68 -1.86
N LEU A 96 1.18 -11.45 -1.81
CA LEU A 96 0.20 -12.46 -1.41
C LEU A 96 0.22 -13.67 -2.35
N GLU A 97 0.27 -13.45 -3.66
CA GLU A 97 0.38 -14.53 -4.66
C GLU A 97 1.65 -15.37 -4.45
N ARG A 98 2.79 -14.73 -4.18
CA ARG A 98 4.05 -15.44 -3.87
C ARG A 98 3.97 -16.28 -2.60
N ILE A 99 3.32 -15.77 -1.55
CA ILE A 99 3.12 -16.52 -0.30
C ILE A 99 2.23 -17.73 -0.55
N LEU A 100 1.10 -17.54 -1.24
CA LEU A 100 0.18 -18.63 -1.57
C LEU A 100 0.83 -19.70 -2.43
N GLN A 101 1.63 -19.31 -3.42
CA GLN A 101 2.36 -20.26 -4.26
C GLN A 101 3.33 -21.09 -3.43
N ARG A 102 4.12 -20.44 -2.57
CA ARG A 102 5.11 -21.13 -1.71
C ARG A 102 4.44 -22.12 -0.75
N ASP A 103 3.29 -21.77 -0.19
CA ASP A 103 2.51 -22.64 0.68
C ASP A 103 1.95 -23.86 -0.08
N ASN A 104 1.48 -23.65 -1.31
CA ASN A 104 1.02 -24.74 -2.18
C ASN A 104 2.17 -25.68 -2.57
N ASP A 105 3.32 -25.13 -2.97
CA ASP A 105 4.51 -25.92 -3.32
C ASP A 105 4.95 -26.79 -2.13
N ARG A 106 4.99 -26.20 -0.92
CA ARG A 106 5.33 -26.92 0.31
C ARG A 106 4.34 -28.05 0.61
N ARG A 107 3.05 -27.85 0.35
CA ARG A 107 2.03 -28.90 0.52
C ARG A 107 2.22 -30.03 -0.49
N ALA A 108 2.57 -29.71 -1.73
CA ALA A 108 2.84 -30.70 -2.77
C ALA A 108 4.09 -31.55 -2.42
N ASP A 109 5.18 -30.92 -2.00
CA ASP A 109 6.41 -31.62 -1.59
C ASP A 109 6.18 -32.58 -0.42
N ASN A 110 5.41 -32.14 0.59
CA ASN A 110 5.04 -32.99 1.72
C ASN A 110 4.19 -34.20 1.27
N TYR A 111 3.30 -34.00 0.31
CA TYR A 111 2.47 -35.07 -0.23
C TYR A 111 3.29 -36.09 -1.04
N VAL A 112 4.21 -35.63 -1.89
CA VAL A 112 5.15 -36.48 -2.62
C VAL A 112 6.01 -37.28 -1.65
N THR A 113 6.59 -36.62 -0.65
CA THR A 113 7.42 -37.29 0.38
C THR A 113 6.64 -38.38 1.10
N LYS A 114 5.37 -38.12 1.45
CA LYS A 114 4.49 -39.12 2.05
C LYS A 114 4.27 -40.32 1.13
N LEU A 115 3.91 -40.09 -0.14
CA LEU A 115 3.70 -41.17 -1.11
C LEU A 115 4.96 -42.00 -1.35
N THR A 116 6.13 -41.37 -1.40
CA THR A 116 7.42 -42.07 -1.54
C THR A 116 7.71 -42.95 -0.33
N ASN A 117 7.46 -42.46 0.89
CA ASN A 117 7.62 -43.25 2.11
C ASN A 117 6.62 -44.41 2.17
N ASP A 118 5.36 -44.18 1.80
CA ASP A 118 4.31 -45.21 1.76
C ASP A 118 4.67 -46.31 0.73
N LEU A 119 5.20 -45.93 -0.44
CA LEU A 119 5.66 -46.89 -1.46
C LEU A 119 6.88 -47.70 -1.00
N ALA A 120 7.84 -47.06 -0.34
CA ALA A 120 9.01 -47.74 0.22
C ALA A 120 8.63 -48.73 1.33
N ALA A 121 7.64 -48.40 2.17
CA ALA A 121 7.10 -49.29 3.19
C ALA A 121 6.39 -50.52 2.58
N LEU A 122 5.73 -50.36 1.43
CA LEU A 122 5.09 -51.46 0.70
C LEU A 122 6.08 -52.35 -0.06
N SER A 123 7.26 -51.84 -0.40
CA SER A 123 8.34 -52.58 -1.09
C SER A 123 9.34 -53.25 -0.12
N GLY A 124 9.19 -53.03 1.18
CA GLY A 124 10.12 -53.47 2.23
C GLY A 124 9.77 -54.78 2.92
N ASP A 125 8.86 -55.59 2.37
CA ASP A 125 8.57 -56.94 2.86
C ASP A 125 8.61 -57.91 1.67
N GLY A 126 9.70 -58.70 1.60
CA GLY A 126 10.04 -59.66 0.56
C GLY A 126 11.49 -60.10 0.63
#